data_AF-A0A482WVN1-F1
#
_entry.id   AF-A0A482WVN1-F1
#
_cell.length_a   1.000
_cell.length_b   1.000
_cell.length_c   1.000
_cell.angle_alpha   90.00
_cell.angle_beta   90.00
_cell.angle_gamma   90.00
#
_symmetry.space_group_name_H-M   'P 1'
#
loop_
_entity.id
_entity.type
_entity.pdbx_description
1 polymer ?
#
loop_
_entity_poly.entity_id
_entity_poly.type
_entity_poly.pdbx_seq_one_letter_code
_entity_poly.pdbx_strand_id
1 'polypeptide(L)'
;MRKTSNNPSESQCPEKDFDIIILPQSQKNPYYQRDNANKKSSIESYSIEARTSRIVSMKVKGIENGDGVLHYRNIKGLEIPESLIKVTNGRASCTITNPSTEDKTINFIQSINKISKYYEHKMPVKIDFENMFNIERIMNVDCTIDKKQITYFIELPLTDETEFDLYKLMSIPTKAENDYVTVLPRVKYLLEPKIEHLEILGLETDCESVIGDKFLCSSTELSNSNLSCETSILRHSSTENCKYTVLVVNENLMKWIPELNQYLATFPNQETLKIQNLKETKNIILKGVFLINSKDNNVTFRNSLLQNQFIQKLRRTPKVFEVG
;
A
#
# COMPACT_ATOMS: atom_id res chain seq x y z
N MET A 1 -37.25 23.76 71.69
CA MET A 1 -35.78 23.69 71.83
C MET A 1 -35.19 23.17 70.52
N ARG A 2 -34.22 23.92 69.95
CA ARG A 2 -33.01 23.51 69.17
C ARG A 2 -32.89 22.02 68.76
N LYS A 3 -32.45 21.59 67.56
CA LYS A 3 -31.31 21.99 66.67
C LYS A 3 -31.41 21.14 65.37
N THR A 4 -31.32 21.71 64.17
CA THR A 4 -30.19 21.67 63.17
C THR A 4 -29.58 20.33 62.73
N SER A 5 -29.59 20.15 61.39
CA SER A 5 -28.53 19.71 60.45
C SER A 5 -27.95 18.28 60.50
N ASN A 6 -27.91 17.63 59.32
CA ASN A 6 -26.68 17.46 58.52
C ASN A 6 -26.94 16.60 57.26
N ASN A 7 -26.68 17.19 56.08
CA ASN A 7 -25.94 16.52 54.99
C ASN A 7 -24.46 16.40 55.45
N PRO A 8 -23.61 15.48 54.95
CA PRO A 8 -23.15 15.43 53.55
C PRO A 8 -22.82 13.98 53.09
N SER A 9 -22.15 13.61 51.98
CA SER A 9 -21.28 14.27 51.01
C SER A 9 -21.10 13.34 49.80
N GLU A 10 -20.84 13.96 48.66
CA GLU A 10 -20.14 13.40 47.49
C GLU A 10 -18.85 12.65 47.86
N SER A 11 -18.49 11.66 47.05
CA SER A 11 -17.08 11.33 46.82
C SER A 11 -16.84 11.14 45.33
N GLN A 12 -16.14 12.13 44.77
CA GLN A 12 -15.50 12.16 43.46
C GLN A 12 -14.51 10.99 43.28
N CYS A 13 -14.31 10.60 42.03
CA CYS A 13 -12.97 10.27 41.53
C CYS A 13 -12.55 11.35 40.51
N PRO A 14 -11.25 11.64 40.40
CA PRO A 14 -10.72 12.98 40.24
C PRO A 14 -10.48 13.37 38.77
N GLU A 15 -10.43 14.68 38.53
CA GLU A 15 -9.55 15.24 37.51
C GLU A 15 -8.11 14.82 37.81
N LYS A 16 -7.52 14.06 36.88
CA LYS A 16 -6.11 14.16 36.58
C LYS A 16 -5.94 14.28 35.09
N ASP A 17 -5.15 15.28 34.72
CA ASP A 17 -4.51 15.40 33.43
C ASP A 17 -3.86 14.07 33.06
N PHE A 18 -4.14 13.61 31.84
CA PHE A 18 -3.27 12.67 31.17
C PHE A 18 -2.78 13.33 29.90
N ASP A 19 -1.48 13.62 29.88
CA ASP A 19 -0.73 13.82 28.66
C ASP A 19 -0.91 12.56 27.79
N ILE A 20 -1.61 12.70 26.68
CA ILE A 20 -1.46 11.74 25.58
C ILE A 20 -0.22 12.18 24.81
N ILE A 21 0.91 11.64 25.24
CA ILE A 21 2.14 11.60 24.47
C ILE A 21 1.91 10.57 23.36
N ILE A 22 1.73 11.04 22.13
CA ILE A 22 1.93 10.20 20.95
C ILE A 22 3.41 10.31 20.58
N LEU A 23 4.08 9.17 20.70
CA LEU A 23 5.50 9.00 20.54
C LEU A 23 5.93 9.42 19.13
N PRO A 24 6.98 10.24 18.97
CA PRO A 24 7.65 10.30 17.68
C PRO A 24 8.18 8.89 17.38
N GLN A 25 7.85 8.36 16.21
CA GLN A 25 8.72 7.34 15.64
C GLN A 25 10.09 8.00 15.46
N SER A 26 11.00 7.60 16.34
CA SER A 26 12.41 7.95 16.30
C SER A 26 12.96 7.52 14.94
N GLN A 27 13.09 8.46 14.01
CA GLN A 27 14.07 8.36 12.95
C GLN A 27 15.45 8.41 13.60
N LYS A 28 16.07 7.24 13.81
CA LYS A 28 17.53 7.15 13.90
C LYS A 28 18.03 6.72 12.52
N ASN A 29 18.21 7.71 11.65
CA ASN A 29 19.07 7.55 10.50
C ASN A 29 20.52 7.83 10.98
N PRO A 30 21.47 6.89 10.89
CA PRO A 30 22.84 7.09 11.40
C PRO A 30 23.70 8.02 10.53
N TYR A 31 23.21 8.48 9.38
CA TYR A 31 23.91 9.42 8.51
C TYR A 31 23.16 10.74 8.43
N TYR A 32 23.26 11.57 9.47
CA TYR A 32 23.21 13.04 9.41
C TYR A 32 23.31 13.56 10.85
N GLN A 33 24.52 13.87 11.30
CA GLN A 33 24.70 14.63 12.54
C GLN A 33 24.72 16.13 12.23
N ARG A 34 23.85 16.82 12.96
CA ARG A 34 23.86 18.25 13.33
C ARG A 34 23.44 19.23 12.23
N ASP A 35 22.16 19.60 12.29
CA ASP A 35 21.82 20.89 12.90
C ASP A 35 20.53 20.81 13.72
N ASN A 36 20.62 21.32 14.95
CA ASN A 36 19.52 21.43 15.90
C ASN A 36 18.56 22.54 15.43
N ALA A 37 17.34 22.16 15.06
CA ALA A 37 16.21 23.08 15.14
C ALA A 37 14.96 22.30 15.56
N ASN A 38 14.43 22.68 16.72
CA ASN A 38 13.08 22.34 17.20
C ASN A 38 12.03 22.69 16.12
N LYS A 39 11.78 21.78 15.18
CA LYS A 39 10.66 21.92 14.24
C LYS A 39 9.46 21.22 14.84
N LYS A 40 8.73 21.97 15.68
CA LYS A 40 7.39 21.64 16.15
C LYS A 40 6.53 21.43 14.90
N SER A 41 6.17 20.20 14.57
CA SER A 41 5.18 19.95 13.50
C SER A 41 3.86 20.56 13.96
N SER A 42 3.43 21.64 13.32
CA SER A 42 2.13 22.23 13.56
C SER A 42 1.08 21.29 12.98
N ILE A 43 0.51 20.44 13.83
CA ILE A 43 -0.68 19.66 13.48
C ILE A 43 -1.82 20.68 13.34
N GLU A 44 -2.25 20.92 12.11
CA GLU A 44 -3.45 21.71 11.83
C GLU A 44 -4.67 20.78 11.87
N SER A 45 -5.56 21.00 12.84
CA SER A 45 -6.82 20.27 12.95
C SER A 45 -7.97 21.09 12.38
N TYR A 46 -8.81 20.47 11.54
CA TYR A 46 -9.99 21.09 10.98
C TYR A 46 -11.26 20.37 11.48
N SER A 47 -12.22 21.12 12.02
CA SER A 47 -13.52 20.58 12.45
C SER A 47 -14.46 20.44 11.25
N ILE A 48 -15.08 19.26 11.10
CA ILE A 48 -16.03 18.97 10.03
C ILE A 48 -17.42 18.74 10.64
N GLU A 49 -18.33 19.69 10.43
CA GLU A 49 -19.76 19.57 10.73
C GLU A 49 -20.52 19.21 9.45
N ALA A 50 -20.62 17.92 9.10
CA ALA A 50 -21.31 17.47 7.88
C ALA A 50 -22.44 16.46 8.19
N ARG A 51 -23.45 16.42 7.32
CA ARG A 51 -24.44 15.33 7.28
C ARG A 51 -23.71 14.04 6.95
N THR A 52 -23.67 13.13 7.91
CA THR A 52 -22.83 11.93 7.85
C THR A 52 -23.65 10.73 8.29
N SER A 53 -23.53 9.62 7.55
CA SER A 53 -24.09 8.33 7.95
C SER A 53 -22.94 7.38 8.28
N ARG A 54 -23.03 6.68 9.42
CA ARG A 54 -22.03 5.69 9.84
C ARG A 54 -22.70 4.48 10.44
N ILE A 55 -22.11 3.30 10.23
CA ILE A 55 -22.54 2.06 10.89
C ILE A 55 -21.79 1.96 12.22
N VAL A 56 -22.51 1.86 13.34
CA VAL A 56 -21.93 1.62 14.65
C VAL A 56 -22.41 0.29 15.22
N SER A 57 -21.57 -0.36 16.02
CA SER A 57 -21.94 -1.55 16.77
C SER A 57 -22.43 -1.15 18.17
N MET A 58 -23.64 -1.58 18.54
CA MET A 58 -24.23 -1.35 19.86
C MET A 58 -24.55 -2.66 20.56
N LYS A 59 -24.47 -2.66 21.89
CA LYS A 59 -24.88 -3.80 22.71
C LYS A 59 -26.40 -3.81 22.88
N VAL A 60 -27.03 -4.92 22.53
CA VAL A 60 -28.48 -5.14 22.69
C VAL A 60 -28.71 -5.95 23.96
N LYS A 61 -29.57 -5.45 24.85
CA LYS A 61 -29.94 -6.15 26.08
C LYS A 61 -31.10 -7.12 25.79
N GLY A 62 -31.04 -8.33 26.33
CA GLY A 62 -32.13 -9.30 26.27
C GLY A 62 -32.23 -10.11 24.97
N ILE A 63 -31.33 -9.91 24.01
CA ILE A 63 -31.24 -10.70 22.78
C ILE A 63 -29.77 -11.05 22.54
N GLU A 64 -29.41 -12.33 22.58
CA GLU A 64 -28.04 -12.76 22.24
C GLU A 64 -27.88 -12.94 20.72
N ASN A 65 -28.83 -13.61 20.07
CA ASN A 65 -28.85 -13.79 18.62
C ASN A 65 -30.30 -13.72 18.11
N GLY A 66 -30.53 -13.05 16.99
CA GLY A 66 -31.85 -12.94 16.38
C GLY A 66 -32.07 -11.60 15.67
N ASP A 67 -33.30 -11.37 15.21
CA ASP A 67 -33.70 -10.10 14.60
C ASP A 67 -34.48 -9.26 15.61
N GLY A 68 -34.34 -7.94 15.50
CA GLY A 68 -35.04 -6.98 16.34
C GLY A 68 -35.43 -5.72 15.56
N VAL A 69 -36.39 -4.98 16.10
CA VAL A 69 -36.74 -3.66 15.61
C VAL A 69 -36.06 -2.62 16.49
N LEU A 70 -35.19 -1.82 15.88
CA LEU A 70 -34.62 -0.65 16.51
C LEU A 70 -35.52 0.54 16.19
N HIS A 71 -36.29 1.00 17.17
CA HIS A 71 -37.10 2.20 17.00
C HIS A 71 -36.23 3.44 16.79
N TYR A 72 -36.81 4.43 16.09
CA TYR A 72 -36.16 5.73 15.91
C TYR A 72 -35.70 6.31 17.25
N ARG A 73 -34.46 6.82 17.28
CA ARG A 73 -33.94 7.56 18.43
C ARG A 73 -33.15 8.77 17.98
N ASN A 74 -33.35 9.88 18.69
CA ASN A 74 -32.43 11.01 18.64
C ASN A 74 -31.57 10.99 19.91
N ILE A 75 -30.26 10.83 19.75
CA ILE A 75 -29.31 10.82 20.85
C ILE A 75 -28.33 11.96 20.64
N LYS A 76 -28.49 13.00 21.47
CA LYS A 76 -27.62 14.19 21.49
C LYS A 76 -27.50 14.89 20.13
N GLY A 77 -28.54 14.84 19.29
CA GLY A 77 -28.54 15.46 17.97
C GLY A 77 -28.14 14.51 16.84
N LEU A 78 -27.77 13.25 17.13
CA LEU A 78 -27.61 12.21 16.13
C LEU A 78 -28.89 11.38 16.02
N GLU A 79 -29.31 11.07 14.81
CA GLU A 79 -30.48 10.25 14.52
C GLU A 79 -30.10 8.80 14.27
N ILE A 80 -30.86 7.90 14.85
CA ILE A 80 -30.83 6.48 14.56
C ILE A 80 -32.17 6.19 13.91
N PRO A 81 -32.24 5.95 12.58
CA PRO A 81 -33.49 5.67 11.91
C PRO A 81 -34.09 4.36 12.41
N GLU A 82 -35.41 4.30 12.38
CA GLU A 82 -36.10 3.05 12.66
C GLU A 82 -35.65 1.99 11.64
N SER A 83 -35.18 0.84 12.14
CA SER A 83 -34.55 -0.17 11.30
C SER A 83 -34.72 -1.57 11.87
N LEU A 84 -34.83 -2.55 10.97
CA LEU A 84 -34.65 -3.95 11.32
C LEU A 84 -33.15 -4.21 11.52
N ILE A 85 -32.80 -4.71 12.69
CA ILE A 85 -31.42 -4.99 13.08
C ILE A 85 -31.23 -6.47 13.35
N LYS A 86 -30.10 -7.01 12.88
CA LYS A 86 -29.66 -8.35 13.22
C LYS A 86 -28.71 -8.28 14.41
N VAL A 87 -29.02 -9.04 15.44
CA VAL A 87 -28.22 -9.18 16.66
C VAL A 87 -27.38 -10.45 16.57
N THR A 88 -26.07 -10.30 16.73
CA THR A 88 -25.11 -11.40 16.83
C THR A 88 -24.28 -11.21 18.09
N ASN A 89 -24.27 -12.20 18.99
CA ASN A 89 -23.56 -12.16 20.27
C ASN A 89 -23.87 -10.90 21.12
N GLY A 90 -25.15 -10.55 21.21
CA GLY A 90 -25.63 -9.40 21.96
C GLY A 90 -25.24 -8.06 21.36
N ARG A 91 -24.81 -8.02 20.09
CA ARG A 91 -24.44 -6.80 19.37
C ARG A 91 -25.19 -6.66 18.06
N ALA A 92 -25.59 -5.44 17.75
CA ALA A 92 -26.21 -5.08 16.48
C ALA A 92 -25.47 -3.92 15.84
N SER A 93 -25.41 -3.93 14.51
CA SER A 93 -24.90 -2.82 13.72
C SER A 93 -26.06 -1.96 13.26
N CYS A 94 -26.03 -0.65 13.52
CA CYS A 94 -27.05 0.27 13.04
C CYS A 94 -26.43 1.51 12.40
N THR A 95 -27.18 2.14 11.50
CA THR A 95 -26.80 3.42 10.92
C THR A 95 -27.10 4.53 11.92
N ILE A 96 -26.17 5.44 12.11
CA ILE A 96 -26.37 6.73 12.79
C ILE A 96 -26.19 7.82 11.75
N THR A 97 -27.11 8.78 11.73
CA THR A 97 -27.09 9.96 10.86
C THR A 97 -26.93 11.23 11.68
N ASN A 98 -26.01 12.10 11.31
CA ASN A 98 -26.01 13.49 11.80
C ASN A 98 -27.00 14.31 10.94
N PRO A 99 -28.15 14.75 11.46
CA PRO A 99 -29.22 15.39 10.71
C PRO A 99 -29.01 16.89 10.52
N SER A 100 -27.76 17.38 10.45
CA SER A 100 -27.49 18.78 10.14
C SER A 100 -28.33 19.23 8.94
N THR A 101 -29.19 20.23 9.14
CA THR A 101 -30.11 20.76 8.13
C THR A 101 -29.38 21.55 7.05
N GLU A 102 -28.18 22.02 7.38
CA GLU A 102 -27.24 22.56 6.41
C GLU A 102 -26.32 21.43 5.99
N ASP A 103 -26.44 21.01 4.72
CA ASP A 103 -25.32 20.42 4.01
C ASP A 103 -24.26 21.52 3.91
N LYS A 104 -23.43 21.64 4.97
CA LYS A 104 -22.14 22.30 4.81
C LYS A 104 -21.34 21.36 3.94
N THR A 105 -21.41 21.59 2.62
CA THR A 105 -20.48 21.02 1.66
C THR A 105 -19.12 21.56 2.06
N ILE A 106 -18.44 20.86 2.96
CA ILE A 106 -17.04 21.09 3.17
C ILE A 106 -16.43 20.72 1.83
N ASN A 107 -16.04 21.76 1.12
CA ASN A 107 -15.35 21.59 -0.13
C ASN A 107 -13.97 21.05 0.25
N PHE A 108 -13.92 19.74 0.46
CA PHE A 108 -12.76 18.98 0.86
C PHE A 108 -11.56 19.33 -0.02
N ILE A 109 -11.82 19.53 -1.32
CA ILE A 109 -10.87 20.04 -2.29
C ILE A 109 -10.34 21.41 -1.91
N GLN A 110 -11.17 22.36 -1.50
CA GLN A 110 -10.70 23.67 -1.02
C GLN A 110 -9.81 23.53 0.23
N SER A 111 -10.15 22.63 1.15
CA SER A 111 -9.33 22.39 2.35
C SER A 111 -7.98 21.76 2.00
N ILE A 112 -7.96 20.70 1.17
CA ILE A 112 -6.71 20.11 0.71
C ILE A 112 -5.93 21.11 -0.15
N ASN A 113 -6.58 21.92 -0.99
CA ASN A 113 -5.93 22.94 -1.80
C ASN A 113 -5.24 24.02 -0.97
N LYS A 114 -5.68 24.27 0.26
CA LYS A 114 -4.94 25.15 1.18
C LYS A 114 -3.64 24.48 1.61
N ILE A 115 -3.68 23.20 1.98
CA ILE A 115 -2.51 22.41 2.37
C ILE A 115 -1.55 22.27 1.20
N SER A 116 -2.06 21.97 0.00
CA SER A 116 -1.26 21.78 -1.21
C SER A 116 -0.50 23.03 -1.59
N LYS A 117 -1.00 24.25 -1.32
CA LYS A 117 -0.24 25.48 -1.57
C LYS A 117 1.04 25.58 -0.74
N TYR A 118 1.07 24.98 0.46
CA TYR A 118 2.26 24.96 1.32
C TYR A 118 3.20 23.80 0.99
N TYR A 119 2.66 22.72 0.43
CA TYR A 119 3.40 21.47 0.18
C TYR A 119 3.33 21.04 -1.29
N GLU A 120 3.23 21.99 -2.22
CA GLU A 120 2.87 21.72 -3.62
C GLU A 120 3.81 20.70 -4.28
N HIS A 121 5.11 20.85 -4.05
CA HIS A 121 6.16 19.98 -4.58
C HIS A 121 6.32 18.66 -3.82
N LYS A 122 5.62 18.50 -2.69
CA LYS A 122 5.67 17.29 -1.84
C LYS A 122 4.38 16.48 -1.92
N MET A 123 3.40 16.93 -2.71
CA MET A 123 2.19 16.15 -2.91
C MET A 123 2.45 15.06 -3.96
N PRO A 124 2.12 13.78 -3.68
CA PRO A 124 2.36 12.67 -4.61
C PRO A 124 1.56 12.80 -5.92
N VAL A 125 0.43 13.51 -5.86
CA VAL A 125 -0.41 13.86 -7.01
C VAL A 125 -0.90 15.29 -6.90
N LYS A 126 -1.19 15.89 -8.05
CA LYS A 126 -1.80 17.21 -8.11
C LYS A 126 -3.20 17.15 -7.49
N ILE A 127 -3.52 18.14 -6.66
CA ILE A 127 -4.83 18.24 -6.01
C ILE A 127 -5.81 18.93 -6.95
N ASP A 128 -6.56 18.12 -7.71
CA ASP A 128 -7.66 18.56 -8.56
C ASP A 128 -8.76 17.50 -8.63
N PHE A 129 -9.88 17.85 -9.26
CA PHE A 129 -11.04 16.93 -9.37
C PHE A 129 -10.71 15.67 -10.17
N GLU A 130 -9.82 15.75 -11.16
CA GLU A 130 -9.45 14.60 -12.00
C GLU A 130 -8.66 13.56 -11.19
N ASN A 131 -7.85 14.02 -10.24
CA ASN A 131 -7.02 13.18 -9.39
C ASN A 131 -7.69 12.79 -8.06
N MET A 132 -8.94 13.22 -7.80
CA MET A 132 -9.60 13.00 -6.51
C MET A 132 -9.60 11.53 -6.07
N PHE A 133 -9.97 10.61 -6.96
CA PHE A 133 -9.97 9.18 -6.64
C PHE A 133 -8.58 8.64 -6.28
N ASN A 134 -7.51 9.20 -6.85
CA ASN A 134 -6.14 8.81 -6.51
C ASN A 134 -5.74 9.35 -5.13
N ILE A 135 -6.16 10.57 -4.80
CA ILE A 135 -5.95 11.17 -3.48
C ILE A 135 -6.70 10.37 -2.43
N GLU A 136 -7.98 10.05 -2.66
CA GLU A 136 -8.81 9.23 -1.77
C GLU A 136 -8.21 7.86 -1.49
N ARG A 137 -7.51 7.28 -2.47
CA ARG A 137 -6.88 5.97 -2.31
C ARG A 137 -5.65 6.00 -1.39
N ILE A 138 -4.87 7.08 -1.42
CA ILE A 138 -3.60 7.17 -0.68
C ILE A 138 -3.74 7.91 0.65
N MET A 139 -4.88 8.55 0.91
CA MET A 139 -5.14 9.19 2.19
C MET A 139 -5.56 8.16 3.23
N ASN A 140 -5.12 8.35 4.47
CA ASN A 140 -5.70 7.66 5.61
C ASN A 140 -6.72 8.58 6.28
N VAL A 141 -7.91 8.06 6.58
CA VAL A 141 -8.99 8.82 7.21
C VAL A 141 -9.43 8.09 8.45
N ASP A 142 -9.02 8.62 9.60
CA ASP A 142 -9.49 8.20 10.90
C ASP A 142 -10.59 9.13 11.41
N CYS A 143 -11.43 8.63 12.31
CA CYS A 143 -12.43 9.46 12.95
C CYS A 143 -12.64 9.11 14.42
N THR A 144 -12.93 10.14 15.21
CA THR A 144 -13.31 9.99 16.62
C THR A 144 -14.62 10.69 16.86
N ILE A 145 -15.46 10.09 17.69
CA ILE A 145 -16.73 10.67 18.11
C ILE A 145 -16.58 11.08 19.57
N ASP A 146 -16.62 12.38 19.84
CA ASP A 146 -16.68 12.90 21.21
C ASP A 146 -17.91 13.80 21.40
N LYS A 147 -18.65 13.55 22.50
CA LYS A 147 -19.90 14.24 22.90
C LYS A 147 -20.98 14.30 21.80
N LYS A 148 -20.89 15.30 20.91
CA LYS A 148 -21.82 15.66 19.83
C LYS A 148 -21.11 15.94 18.50
N GLN A 149 -19.82 15.65 18.42
CA GLN A 149 -18.97 16.01 17.29
C GLN A 149 -18.31 14.75 16.75
N ILE A 150 -18.26 14.67 15.42
CA ILE A 150 -17.43 13.69 14.71
C ILE A 150 -16.22 14.48 14.21
N THR A 151 -15.04 14.11 14.70
CA THR A 151 -13.77 14.69 14.25
C THR A 151 -13.13 13.73 13.27
N TYR A 152 -12.76 14.23 12.09
CA TYR A 152 -12.03 13.47 11.09
C TYR A 152 -10.56 13.87 11.12
N PHE A 153 -9.69 12.88 11.13
CA PHE A 153 -8.26 13.03 10.97
C PHE A 153 -7.92 12.53 9.59
N ILE A 154 -7.40 13.42 8.75
CA ILE A 154 -7.04 13.12 7.37
C ILE A 154 -5.53 13.21 7.28
N GLU A 155 -4.91 12.07 7.07
CA GLU A 155 -3.48 11.96 6.87
C GLU A 155 -3.21 11.88 5.37
N LEU A 156 -2.50 12.88 4.86
CA LEU A 156 -2.07 12.92 3.47
C LEU A 156 -0.58 12.59 3.41
N PRO A 157 -0.17 11.58 2.63
CA PRO A 157 1.25 11.28 2.48
C PRO A 157 1.92 12.44 1.74
N LEU A 158 3.07 12.87 2.28
CA LEU A 158 3.97 13.79 1.63
C LEU A 158 5.17 13.00 1.11
N THR A 159 5.67 13.39 -0.06
CA THR A 159 6.85 12.81 -0.68
C THR A 159 8.08 13.66 -0.42
N ASP A 160 9.24 13.02 -0.48
CA ASP A 160 10.51 13.72 -0.57
C ASP A 160 10.66 14.39 -1.95
N GLU A 161 11.61 15.32 -2.04
CA GLU A 161 11.93 16.03 -3.30
C GLU A 161 12.72 15.15 -4.28
N THR A 162 13.33 14.07 -3.78
CA THR A 162 14.10 13.14 -4.61
C THR A 162 13.17 12.14 -5.31
N GLU A 163 13.20 12.15 -6.64
CA GLU A 163 12.55 11.13 -7.44
C GLU A 163 13.44 9.90 -7.62
N PHE A 164 12.81 8.72 -7.64
CA PHE A 164 13.48 7.45 -7.81
C PHE A 164 12.86 6.67 -8.97
N ASP A 165 13.69 5.92 -9.69
CA ASP A 165 13.25 4.83 -10.53
C ASP A 165 13.09 3.57 -9.67
N LEU A 166 11.88 3.00 -9.68
CA LEU A 166 11.54 1.79 -8.94
C LEU A 166 11.81 0.55 -9.80
N TYR A 167 12.74 -0.29 -9.35
CA TYR A 167 13.04 -1.57 -9.97
C TYR A 167 12.57 -2.72 -9.10
N LYS A 168 11.83 -3.66 -9.68
CA LYS A 168 11.51 -4.94 -9.06
C LYS A 168 12.59 -5.95 -9.42
N LEU A 169 13.24 -6.50 -8.40
CA LEU A 169 14.26 -7.53 -8.60
C LEU A 169 13.60 -8.89 -8.74
N MET A 170 14.04 -9.66 -9.74
CA MET A 170 13.65 -11.05 -9.89
C MET A 170 14.86 -11.95 -10.12
N SER A 171 14.91 -13.04 -9.36
CA SER A 171 15.85 -14.13 -9.60
C SER A 171 15.50 -14.88 -10.88
N ILE A 172 16.43 -14.90 -11.83
CA ILE A 172 16.32 -15.72 -13.03
C ILE A 172 17.39 -16.81 -12.98
N PRO A 173 17.03 -18.08 -13.26
CA PRO A 173 18.02 -19.13 -13.42
C PRO A 173 18.95 -18.82 -14.59
N THR A 174 20.24 -19.04 -14.42
CA THR A 174 21.25 -18.95 -15.46
C THR A 174 22.00 -20.27 -15.51
N LYS A 175 22.39 -20.72 -16.70
CA LYS A 175 23.18 -21.93 -16.84
C LYS A 175 24.66 -21.61 -16.62
N ALA A 176 25.26 -22.22 -15.60
CA ALA A 176 26.70 -22.11 -15.30
C ALA A 176 27.34 -23.50 -15.38
N GLU A 177 28.19 -23.70 -16.39
CA GLU A 177 28.81 -25.00 -16.69
C GLU A 177 27.76 -26.14 -16.80
N ASN A 178 27.65 -26.96 -15.75
CA ASN A 178 26.75 -28.10 -15.66
C ASN A 178 25.51 -27.85 -14.79
N ASP A 179 25.50 -26.77 -14.02
CA ASP A 179 24.45 -26.46 -13.06
C ASP A 179 23.59 -25.28 -13.53
N TYR A 180 22.38 -25.20 -12.96
CA TYR A 180 21.60 -23.98 -13.00
C TYR A 180 21.87 -23.22 -11.71
N VAL A 181 22.21 -21.96 -11.83
CA VAL A 181 22.46 -21.07 -10.68
C VAL A 181 21.54 -19.87 -10.76
N THR A 182 21.33 -19.19 -9.65
CA THR A 182 20.66 -17.89 -9.64
C THR A 182 21.21 -17.04 -8.52
N VAL A 183 21.04 -15.73 -8.64
CA VAL A 183 21.26 -14.80 -7.54
C VAL A 183 19.93 -14.58 -6.83
N LEU A 184 19.93 -14.72 -5.51
CA LEU A 184 18.76 -14.41 -4.68
C LEU A 184 18.92 -12.97 -4.16
N PRO A 185 18.12 -12.00 -4.64
CA PRO A 185 18.13 -10.64 -4.12
C PRO A 185 17.85 -10.62 -2.63
N ARG A 186 18.56 -9.73 -1.92
CA ARG A 186 18.33 -9.47 -0.49
C ARG A 186 17.08 -8.63 -0.24
N VAL A 187 16.67 -7.86 -1.23
CA VAL A 187 15.49 -7.00 -1.20
C VAL A 187 14.63 -7.24 -2.43
N LYS A 188 13.34 -6.90 -2.32
CA LYS A 188 12.37 -7.12 -3.40
C LYS A 188 12.43 -6.03 -4.47
N TYR A 189 12.73 -4.80 -4.04
CA TYR A 189 12.81 -3.64 -4.91
C TYR A 189 14.08 -2.83 -4.66
N LEU A 190 14.53 -2.13 -5.70
CA LEU A 190 15.53 -1.07 -5.61
C LEU A 190 14.91 0.27 -5.99
N LEU A 191 15.37 1.32 -5.33
CA LEU A 191 15.07 2.70 -5.63
C LEU A 191 16.37 3.35 -6.13
N GLU A 192 16.45 3.57 -7.43
CA GLU A 192 17.58 4.28 -8.04
C GLU A 192 17.28 5.78 -8.09
N PRO A 193 18.01 6.63 -7.37
CA PRO A 193 17.77 8.06 -7.39
C PRO A 193 18.06 8.64 -8.78
N LYS A 194 17.19 9.55 -9.26
CA LYS A 194 17.44 10.29 -10.51
C LYS A 194 18.59 11.29 -10.40
N ILE A 195 18.99 11.63 -9.18
CA ILE A 195 20.13 12.50 -8.91
C ILE A 195 21.38 11.62 -8.88
N GLU A 196 22.35 11.95 -9.74
CA GLU A 196 23.64 11.24 -9.78
C GLU A 196 24.34 11.29 -8.41
N HIS A 197 25.14 10.25 -8.12
CA HIS A 197 25.92 10.09 -6.90
C HIS A 197 25.15 9.81 -5.60
N LEU A 198 23.81 9.84 -5.60
CA LEU A 198 23.05 9.31 -4.48
C LEU A 198 23.10 7.78 -4.47
N GLU A 199 23.00 7.20 -3.27
CA GLU A 199 23.02 5.76 -3.06
C GLU A 199 21.68 5.12 -3.48
N ILE A 200 21.77 3.92 -4.05
CA ILE A 200 20.59 3.11 -4.35
C ILE A 200 20.05 2.55 -3.03
N LEU A 201 18.74 2.66 -2.84
CA LEU A 201 18.08 2.17 -1.65
C LEU A 201 17.34 0.86 -1.95
N GLY A 202 17.19 0.02 -0.92
CA GLY A 202 16.49 -1.26 -1.02
C GLY A 202 15.18 -1.21 -0.27
N LEU A 203 14.17 -1.94 -0.77
CA LEU A 203 12.84 -2.01 -0.18
C LEU A 203 12.33 -3.47 -0.22
N GLU A 204 11.78 -3.95 0.89
CA GLU A 204 11.28 -5.33 1.00
C GLU A 204 9.77 -5.44 0.73
N THR A 205 9.04 -4.36 0.95
CA THR A 205 7.58 -4.26 0.81
C THR A 205 7.17 -3.74 -0.55
N ASP A 206 5.89 -3.93 -0.89
CA ASP A 206 5.32 -3.43 -2.13
C ASP A 206 5.00 -1.93 -2.03
N CYS A 207 5.40 -1.15 -3.03
CA CYS A 207 4.94 0.24 -3.16
C CYS A 207 3.50 0.29 -3.68
N GLU A 208 2.74 1.28 -3.23
CA GLU A 208 1.39 1.51 -3.72
C GLU A 208 1.41 2.28 -5.04
N SER A 209 0.79 1.75 -6.09
CA SER A 209 0.61 2.49 -7.34
C SER A 209 -0.34 3.66 -7.11
N VAL A 210 0.04 4.89 -7.47
CA VAL A 210 -0.78 6.10 -7.24
C VAL A 210 -1.51 6.55 -8.49
N ILE A 211 -0.77 6.87 -9.55
CA ILE A 211 -1.28 7.25 -10.86
C ILE A 211 -0.20 6.96 -11.88
N GLY A 212 -0.56 6.60 -13.11
CA GLY A 212 0.49 6.41 -14.11
C GLY A 212 1.40 5.24 -13.71
N ASP A 213 2.66 5.44 -14.01
CA ASP A 213 3.86 4.75 -13.59
C ASP A 213 4.42 5.28 -12.25
N LYS A 214 3.65 6.07 -11.49
CA LYS A 214 4.07 6.58 -10.18
C LYS A 214 3.64 5.63 -9.06
N PHE A 215 4.57 5.43 -8.13
CA PHE A 215 4.39 4.60 -6.95
C PHE A 215 4.76 5.39 -5.70
N LEU A 216 4.03 5.14 -4.62
CA LEU A 216 4.31 5.65 -3.28
C LEU A 216 4.93 4.53 -2.47
N CYS A 217 6.16 4.74 -2.03
CA CYS A 217 6.92 3.79 -1.22
C CYS A 217 7.15 4.41 0.16
N SER A 218 7.00 3.62 1.23
CA SER A 218 7.25 4.13 2.58
C SER A 218 8.74 4.17 2.90
N SER A 219 9.22 5.30 3.42
CA SER A 219 10.60 5.43 3.89
C SER A 219 10.86 4.60 5.16
N THR A 220 9.83 4.23 5.90
CA THR A 220 9.96 3.37 7.10
C THR A 220 10.29 1.92 6.75
N GLU A 221 10.11 1.53 5.49
CA GLU A 221 10.29 0.15 5.01
C GLU A 221 11.62 -0.04 4.27
N LEU A 222 12.46 1.00 4.23
CA LEU A 222 13.79 0.92 3.64
C LEU A 222 14.63 -0.15 4.35
N SER A 223 15.22 -1.03 3.56
CA SER A 223 16.07 -2.11 4.06
C SER A 223 17.46 -1.58 4.39
N ASN A 224 18.00 -2.00 5.53
CA ASN A 224 19.40 -1.75 5.91
C ASN A 224 20.36 -2.82 5.36
N SER A 225 19.87 -3.69 4.46
CA SER A 225 20.67 -4.75 3.85
C SER A 225 21.81 -4.15 3.02
N ASN A 226 22.97 -4.79 3.03
CA ASN A 226 24.03 -4.43 2.09
C ASN A 226 23.61 -4.84 0.66
N LEU A 227 23.47 -3.86 -0.23
CA LEU A 227 22.98 -4.01 -1.60
C LEU A 227 24.12 -4.04 -2.64
N SER A 228 25.34 -4.41 -2.25
CA SER A 228 26.50 -4.35 -3.14
C SER A 228 26.32 -5.18 -4.41
N CYS A 229 25.75 -6.39 -4.31
CA CYS A 229 25.50 -7.24 -5.47
C CYS A 229 24.43 -6.61 -6.38
N GLU A 230 23.28 -6.27 -5.82
CA GLU A 230 22.13 -5.74 -6.53
C GLU A 230 22.45 -4.42 -7.24
N THR A 231 23.18 -3.54 -6.55
CA THR A 231 23.69 -2.27 -7.10
C THR A 231 24.65 -2.51 -8.26
N SER A 232 25.58 -3.46 -8.11
CA SER A 232 26.55 -3.76 -9.16
C SER A 232 25.89 -4.34 -10.41
N ILE A 233 24.87 -5.18 -10.26
CA ILE A 233 24.10 -5.73 -11.37
C ILE A 233 23.28 -4.62 -12.04
N LEU A 234 22.54 -3.79 -11.28
CA LEU A 234 21.76 -2.67 -11.85
C LEU A 234 22.65 -1.72 -12.69
N ARG A 235 23.85 -1.43 -12.19
CA ARG A 235 24.83 -0.58 -12.88
C ARG A 235 25.68 -1.30 -13.92
N HIS A 236 25.40 -2.57 -14.22
CA HIS A 236 26.12 -3.41 -15.20
C HIS A 236 27.65 -3.42 -14.99
N SER A 237 28.10 -3.43 -13.74
CA SER A 237 29.52 -3.25 -13.39
C SER A 237 30.26 -4.57 -13.16
N SER A 238 29.78 -5.42 -12.25
CA SER A 238 30.39 -6.71 -11.91
C SER A 238 29.39 -7.59 -11.15
N THR A 239 29.60 -8.90 -11.16
CA THR A 239 28.83 -9.87 -10.35
C THR A 239 29.68 -10.58 -9.29
N GLU A 240 30.94 -10.16 -9.07
CA GLU A 240 31.87 -10.81 -8.15
C GLU A 240 31.38 -10.82 -6.69
N ASN A 241 30.65 -9.78 -6.28
CA ASN A 241 30.09 -9.68 -4.93
C ASN A 241 28.77 -10.45 -4.74
N CYS A 242 28.30 -11.13 -5.78
CA CYS A 242 27.03 -11.84 -5.76
C CYS A 242 27.19 -13.26 -5.26
N LYS A 243 26.28 -13.67 -4.38
CA LYS A 243 26.19 -15.05 -3.93
C LYS A 243 25.27 -15.84 -4.86
N TYR A 244 25.86 -16.77 -5.59
CA TYR A 244 25.13 -17.70 -6.44
C TYR A 244 24.58 -18.88 -5.62
N THR A 245 23.33 -19.22 -5.90
CA THR A 245 22.64 -20.39 -5.33
C THR A 245 22.41 -21.40 -6.44
N VAL A 246 22.86 -22.63 -6.23
CA VAL A 246 22.62 -23.74 -7.16
C VAL A 246 21.15 -24.16 -7.08
N LEU A 247 20.54 -24.29 -8.24
CA LEU A 247 19.15 -24.70 -8.44
C LEU A 247 19.10 -26.13 -8.98
N VAL A 248 18.25 -26.95 -8.38
CA VAL A 248 17.96 -28.29 -8.87
C VAL A 248 16.82 -28.21 -9.89
N VAL A 249 17.17 -28.19 -11.18
CA VAL A 249 16.20 -28.15 -12.28
C VAL A 249 16.21 -29.47 -13.03
N ASN A 250 15.28 -30.35 -12.68
CA ASN A 250 15.24 -31.71 -13.24
C ASN A 250 14.29 -31.84 -14.44
N GLU A 251 13.42 -30.85 -14.65
CA GLU A 251 12.40 -30.88 -15.69
C GLU A 251 12.33 -29.58 -16.48
N ASN A 252 11.85 -29.68 -17.71
CA ASN A 252 11.57 -28.53 -18.55
C ASN A 252 10.38 -27.76 -17.98
N LEU A 253 10.64 -26.55 -17.49
CA LEU A 253 9.65 -25.67 -16.88
C LEU A 253 9.40 -24.47 -17.78
N MET A 254 8.16 -23.99 -17.76
CA MET A 254 7.82 -22.69 -18.32
C MET A 254 6.90 -21.93 -17.38
N LYS A 255 7.30 -20.71 -17.00
CA LYS A 255 6.57 -19.88 -16.05
C LYS A 255 6.27 -18.52 -16.68
N TRP A 256 5.02 -18.08 -16.59
CA TRP A 256 4.64 -16.73 -17.01
C TRP A 256 5.18 -15.69 -16.03
N ILE A 257 5.78 -14.62 -16.56
CA ILE A 257 6.18 -13.42 -15.83
C ILE A 257 5.25 -12.29 -16.29
N PRO A 258 4.20 -11.98 -15.51
CA PRO A 258 3.26 -10.91 -15.84
C PRO A 258 3.91 -9.56 -16.09
N GLU A 259 4.91 -9.21 -15.29
CA GLU A 259 5.54 -7.89 -15.29
C GLU A 259 6.38 -7.63 -16.55
N LEU A 260 6.89 -8.68 -17.19
CA LEU A 260 7.61 -8.61 -18.47
C LEU A 260 6.70 -8.90 -19.67
N ASN A 261 5.51 -9.45 -19.40
CA ASN A 261 4.66 -10.06 -20.40
C ASN A 261 5.46 -11.10 -21.25
N GLN A 262 6.21 -11.95 -20.57
CA GLN A 262 7.05 -12.99 -21.18
C GLN A 262 7.00 -14.28 -20.36
N TYR A 263 7.27 -15.42 -21.01
CA TYR A 263 7.47 -16.69 -20.33
C TYR A 263 8.95 -16.92 -20.06
N LEU A 264 9.30 -17.24 -18.82
CA LEU A 264 10.61 -17.79 -18.47
C LEU A 264 10.58 -19.30 -18.67
N ALA A 265 11.34 -19.75 -19.66
CA ALA A 265 11.54 -21.15 -19.97
C ALA A 265 12.88 -21.63 -19.42
N THR A 266 12.88 -22.73 -18.67
CA THR A 266 14.10 -23.37 -18.16
C THR A 266 14.09 -24.83 -18.61
N PHE A 267 14.96 -25.17 -19.55
CA PHE A 267 15.03 -26.46 -20.22
C PHE A 267 16.37 -27.15 -19.94
N PRO A 268 16.48 -27.96 -18.86
CA PRO A 268 17.67 -28.77 -18.58
C PRO A 268 18.00 -29.74 -19.72
N ASN A 269 16.97 -30.25 -20.39
CA ASN A 269 17.08 -31.14 -21.54
C ASN A 269 16.55 -30.45 -22.81
N GLN A 270 16.85 -31.02 -23.98
CA GLN A 270 16.29 -30.49 -25.23
C GLN A 270 14.76 -30.58 -25.22
N GLU A 271 14.11 -29.49 -25.64
CA GLU A 271 12.66 -29.38 -25.71
C GLU A 271 12.25 -28.75 -27.04
N THR A 272 11.16 -29.23 -27.62
CA THR A 272 10.66 -28.68 -28.90
C THR A 272 9.49 -27.74 -28.63
N LEU A 273 9.64 -26.49 -29.04
CA LEU A 273 8.55 -25.52 -29.09
C LEU A 273 8.01 -25.42 -30.52
N LYS A 274 6.69 -25.41 -30.65
CA LYS A 274 6.02 -25.13 -31.92
C LYS A 274 5.59 -23.67 -31.92
N ILE A 275 6.16 -22.88 -32.82
CA ILE A 275 5.85 -21.47 -33.00
C ILE A 275 5.07 -21.32 -34.30
N GLN A 276 3.85 -20.82 -34.20
CA GLN A 276 2.98 -20.57 -35.34
C GLN A 276 2.73 -19.07 -35.48
N ASN A 277 3.07 -18.52 -36.64
CA ASN A 277 2.72 -17.17 -37.04
C ASN A 277 1.71 -17.22 -38.22
N LEU A 278 1.36 -16.06 -38.79
CA LEU A 278 0.40 -15.98 -39.90
C LEU A 278 0.90 -16.64 -41.20
N LYS A 279 2.21 -16.79 -41.38
CA LYS A 279 2.84 -17.24 -42.62
C LYS A 279 3.31 -18.68 -42.56
N GLU A 280 3.78 -19.13 -41.39
CA GLU A 280 4.44 -20.40 -41.22
C GLU A 280 4.31 -20.97 -39.80
N THR A 281 4.57 -22.27 -39.71
CA THR A 281 4.73 -22.99 -38.45
C THR A 281 6.15 -23.53 -38.40
N LYS A 282 6.89 -23.17 -37.34
CA LYS A 282 8.26 -23.58 -37.12
C LYS A 282 8.38 -24.36 -35.81
N ASN A 283 9.08 -25.48 -35.84
CA ASN A 283 9.51 -26.19 -34.65
C ASN A 283 10.93 -25.74 -34.29
N ILE A 284 11.14 -25.31 -33.05
CA ILE A 284 12.45 -24.88 -32.54
C ILE A 284 12.83 -25.78 -31.38
N ILE A 285 14.03 -26.35 -31.42
CA ILE A 285 14.58 -27.16 -30.34
C ILE A 285 15.43 -26.24 -29.45
N LEU A 286 15.13 -26.19 -28.16
CA LEU A 286 15.78 -25.32 -27.19
C LEU A 286 16.37 -26.14 -26.03
N LYS A 287 17.50 -25.70 -25.48
CA LYS A 287 18.13 -26.22 -24.25
C LYS A 287 18.82 -25.06 -23.53
N GLY A 288 18.54 -24.85 -22.25
CA GLY A 288 19.02 -23.69 -21.49
C GLY A 288 17.89 -22.86 -20.88
N VAL A 289 18.15 -21.58 -20.61
CA VAL A 289 17.16 -20.64 -20.07
C VAL A 289 16.83 -19.60 -21.12
N PHE A 290 15.54 -19.31 -21.30
CA PHE A 290 15.06 -18.38 -22.32
C PHE A 290 13.90 -17.54 -21.79
N LEU A 291 13.85 -16.29 -22.25
CA LEU A 291 12.66 -15.46 -22.17
C LEU A 291 11.93 -15.53 -23.50
N ILE A 292 10.67 -15.93 -23.45
CA ILE A 292 9.85 -16.17 -24.64
C ILE A 292 8.73 -15.14 -24.66
N ASN A 293 8.74 -14.31 -25.70
CA ASN A 293 7.68 -13.36 -25.97
C ASN A 293 6.68 -13.97 -26.98
N SER A 294 5.42 -14.08 -26.54
CA SER A 294 4.31 -14.65 -27.33
C SER A 294 3.46 -13.61 -28.06
N LYS A 295 3.78 -12.30 -27.99
CA LYS A 295 2.90 -11.22 -28.49
C LYS A 295 2.44 -11.41 -29.95
N ASP A 296 3.33 -11.86 -30.82
CA ASP A 296 3.06 -11.96 -32.26
C ASP A 296 2.95 -13.40 -32.77
N ASN A 297 3.09 -14.39 -31.87
CA ASN A 297 3.19 -15.79 -32.25
C ASN A 297 2.40 -16.70 -31.29
N ASN A 298 1.68 -17.66 -31.85
CA ASN A 298 1.12 -18.77 -31.09
C ASN A 298 2.23 -19.76 -30.77
N VAL A 299 2.70 -19.71 -29.51
CA VAL A 299 3.73 -20.63 -29.02
C VAL A 299 3.03 -21.78 -28.30
N THR A 300 3.32 -23.02 -28.73
CA THR A 300 2.81 -24.23 -28.10
C THR A 300 3.94 -24.99 -27.43
N PHE A 301 3.76 -25.30 -26.15
CA PHE A 301 4.66 -26.10 -25.33
C PHE A 301 3.90 -27.34 -24.84
N ARG A 302 4.40 -28.55 -25.15
CA ARG A 302 3.76 -29.84 -24.78
C ARG A 302 2.26 -29.88 -25.11
N ASN A 303 1.91 -29.51 -26.35
CA ASN A 303 0.53 -29.41 -26.84
C ASN A 303 -0.38 -28.40 -26.12
N SER A 304 0.16 -27.62 -25.19
CA SER A 304 -0.54 -26.50 -24.55
C SER A 304 -0.17 -25.20 -25.26
N LEU A 305 -1.16 -24.52 -25.81
CA LEU A 305 -0.99 -23.19 -26.35
C LEU A 305 -0.70 -22.24 -25.17
N LEU A 306 0.42 -21.52 -25.24
CA LEU A 306 0.77 -20.48 -24.29
C LEU A 306 -0.12 -19.27 -24.52
N GLN A 307 -1.36 -19.35 -24.06
CA GLN A 307 -2.26 -18.21 -24.08
C GLN A 307 -1.85 -17.26 -22.96
N ASN A 308 -1.74 -15.98 -23.27
CA ASN A 308 -1.68 -14.95 -22.24
C ASN A 308 -3.06 -14.95 -21.56
N GLN A 309 -3.26 -15.78 -20.53
CA GLN A 309 -4.57 -15.99 -19.91
C GLN A 309 -5.10 -14.79 -19.12
N PHE A 310 -4.41 -13.64 -19.16
CA PHE A 310 -4.81 -12.45 -18.42
C PHE A 310 -4.74 -11.18 -19.28
N ILE A 311 -5.90 -10.80 -19.84
CA ILE A 311 -6.29 -9.39 -20.06
C ILE A 311 -7.18 -8.95 -18.89
N GLN A 312 -6.79 -9.22 -17.62
CA GLN A 312 -7.35 -8.43 -16.52
C GLN A 312 -6.38 -7.30 -16.25
N LYS A 313 -6.87 -6.07 -16.47
CA LYS A 313 -6.25 -4.78 -16.15
C LYS A 313 -4.81 -4.92 -15.68
N LEU A 314 -3.85 -4.72 -16.59
CA LEU A 314 -2.45 -4.44 -16.25
C LEU A 314 -2.46 -3.33 -15.17
N ARG A 315 -2.46 -3.73 -13.90
CA ARG A 315 -1.97 -2.89 -12.83
C ARG A 315 -0.53 -2.65 -13.23
N ARG A 316 -0.21 -1.39 -13.53
CA ARG A 316 1.08 -1.00 -14.08
C ARG A 316 2.18 -1.53 -13.17
N THR A 317 3.19 -2.13 -13.76
CA THR A 317 4.24 -2.84 -13.05
C THR A 317 5.50 -1.97 -12.99
N PRO A 318 6.27 -2.04 -11.90
CA PRO A 318 7.59 -1.40 -11.83
C PRO A 318 8.50 -1.88 -12.96
N LYS A 319 9.60 -1.16 -13.21
CA LYS A 319 10.66 -1.65 -14.11
C LYS A 319 11.15 -2.97 -13.54
N VAL A 320 11.12 -4.03 -14.34
CA VAL A 320 11.63 -5.33 -13.89
C VAL A 320 13.09 -5.41 -14.23
N PHE A 321 13.90 -5.77 -13.25
CA PHE A 321 15.32 -6.00 -13.45
C PHE A 321 15.65 -7.44 -13.09
N GLU A 322 16.30 -8.10 -14.05
CA GLU A 322 16.61 -9.52 -13.97
C GLU A 322 17.97 -9.70 -13.30
N VAL A 323 17.99 -10.53 -12.27
CA VAL A 323 19.19 -10.83 -11.50
C VAL A 323 19.53 -12.29 -11.79
N GLY A 324 20.49 -12.51 -12.68
CA GLY A 324 20.86 -13.82 -13.23
C GLY A 324 22.36 -14.03 -13.33
#